data_AF-A0A7S0U866-F1
#
_entry.id   AF-A0A7S0U866-F1
#
_cell.length_a   1.000
_cell.length_b   1.000
_cell.length_c   1.000
_cell.angle_alpha   90.00
_cell.angle_beta   90.00
_cell.angle_gamma   90.00
#
_symmetry.space_group_name_H-M   'P 1'
#
loop_
_entity.id
_entity.type
_entity.pdbx_description
1 polymer ?
#
loop_
_entity_poly.entity_id
_entity_poly.type
_entity_poly.pdbx_seq_one_letter_code
_entity_poly.pdbx_strand_id
1 'polypeptide(L)'
;NPMHYRHHHTASALLAAAIGCCLVGNADGFGGAALAGIGGGRAAGIPASAGPRKAYAAERAAAAGGVTMKDWSKRDTLADKIGGADDKGFAAVGIEGDIPVIFEQTVAKPAKAKDPLWRRIVRRPSLTPEETAMYSTQPKWRRFLRRPAPGTAPAAPPTEEEEGGEVLNKLETMALVGAPLSSVASQAGQYIKYKCKVGECGTCEVRIDGNWVRTCVAKVPPMDKGAELKVFVRGSMVETKKSTAFFSLSSFISGFKNNALGMVGFVKEGIKGKKNFEDRINKEKELMAQVAARKAAKAAQEGKS
;
A
#
# COMPACT_ATOMS: atom_id res chain seq x y z
N ASN A 1 41.68 17.19 -47.95
CA ASN A 1 41.44 16.10 -46.98
C ASN A 1 40.06 15.49 -47.18
N PRO A 2 39.93 14.42 -47.99
CA PRO A 2 38.72 13.63 -48.04
C PRO A 2 38.81 12.51 -46.98
N MET A 3 37.86 12.48 -46.04
CA MET A 3 37.72 11.40 -45.07
C MET A 3 36.74 10.36 -45.60
N HIS A 4 37.26 9.16 -45.83
CA HIS A 4 36.54 7.96 -46.22
C HIS A 4 35.43 7.61 -45.23
N TYR A 5 34.19 7.51 -45.72
CA TYR A 5 33.10 6.80 -45.04
C TYR A 5 33.10 5.36 -45.58
N ARG A 6 33.53 4.39 -44.77
CA ARG A 6 33.47 2.96 -45.10
C ARG A 6 32.41 2.25 -44.25
N HIS A 7 31.53 1.59 -44.98
CA HIS A 7 30.56 0.56 -44.64
C HIS A 7 30.80 -0.26 -43.35
N HIS A 8 29.76 -0.33 -42.52
CA HIS A 8 29.45 -1.50 -41.68
C HIS A 8 27.96 -1.82 -41.79
N HIS A 9 27.57 -2.42 -42.92
CA HIS A 9 26.32 -3.18 -43.06
C HIS A 9 26.71 -4.65 -43.16
N THR A 10 26.71 -5.39 -42.04
CA THR A 10 26.61 -6.88 -42.00
C THR A 10 26.63 -7.37 -40.55
N ALA A 11 25.54 -7.16 -39.80
CA ALA A 11 25.37 -7.83 -38.50
C ALA A 11 23.90 -7.99 -38.04
N SER A 12 22.94 -8.12 -38.97
CA SER A 12 21.50 -8.21 -38.61
C SER A 12 20.82 -9.53 -39.01
N ALA A 13 21.54 -10.64 -39.11
CA ALA A 13 20.97 -11.90 -39.64
C ALA A 13 21.01 -13.13 -38.72
N LEU A 14 21.31 -13.00 -37.41
CA LEU A 14 21.43 -14.16 -36.51
C LEU A 14 20.75 -13.99 -35.14
N LEU A 15 19.64 -13.26 -35.06
CA LEU A 15 18.85 -13.16 -33.82
C LEU A 15 17.34 -13.39 -34.00
N ALA A 16 16.95 -14.19 -34.99
CA ALA A 16 15.55 -14.52 -35.29
C ALA A 16 15.15 -15.98 -35.04
N ALA A 17 16.02 -16.81 -34.43
CA ALA A 17 15.77 -18.26 -34.29
C ALA A 17 15.60 -18.79 -32.85
N ALA A 18 15.51 -17.91 -31.84
CA ALA A 18 15.45 -18.35 -30.43
C ALA A 18 14.18 -17.93 -29.67
N ILE A 19 13.17 -17.36 -30.34
CA ILE A 19 11.89 -16.97 -29.73
C ILE A 19 10.77 -17.75 -30.43
N GLY A 20 10.75 -19.07 -30.23
CA GLY A 20 9.78 -19.95 -30.91
C GLY A 20 9.45 -21.24 -30.18
N CYS A 21 9.69 -21.33 -28.87
CA CYS A 21 9.54 -22.62 -28.15
C CYS A 21 8.90 -22.53 -26.74
N CYS A 22 8.11 -21.48 -26.45
CA CYS A 22 7.44 -21.35 -25.13
C CYS A 22 5.90 -21.14 -25.19
N LEU A 23 5.24 -21.47 -26.30
CA LEU A 23 3.78 -21.37 -26.41
C LEU A 23 3.13 -22.73 -26.72
N VAL A 24 3.35 -23.72 -25.84
CA VAL A 24 2.52 -24.92 -25.79
C VAL A 24 2.26 -25.29 -24.34
N GLY A 25 0.97 -25.31 -23.96
CA GLY A 25 0.46 -26.17 -22.89
C GLY A 25 0.23 -25.50 -21.52
N ASN A 26 -0.99 -25.05 -21.27
CA ASN A 26 -1.80 -25.54 -20.15
C ASN A 26 -3.21 -24.99 -20.26
N ALA A 27 -4.03 -25.73 -21.00
CA ALA A 27 -5.49 -25.63 -20.99
C ALA A 27 -6.01 -26.78 -20.11
N ASP A 28 -5.89 -26.63 -18.79
CA ASP A 28 -6.53 -27.54 -17.85
C ASP A 28 -7.58 -26.77 -17.05
N GLY A 29 -8.80 -27.29 -17.13
CA GLY A 29 -10.03 -26.66 -16.69
C GLY A 29 -10.09 -26.47 -15.19
N PHE A 30 -10.47 -25.27 -14.78
CA PHE A 30 -11.09 -25.05 -13.48
C PHE A 30 -12.57 -25.37 -13.59
N GLY A 31 -12.90 -26.62 -13.24
CA GLY A 31 -14.27 -27.07 -13.04
C GLY A 31 -14.93 -26.31 -11.89
N GLY A 32 -16.09 -25.72 -12.18
CA GLY A 32 -16.97 -25.15 -11.18
C GLY A 32 -17.54 -26.25 -10.28
N ALA A 33 -17.14 -26.27 -9.02
CA ALA A 33 -17.80 -27.04 -7.98
C ALA A 33 -19.08 -26.30 -7.56
N ALA A 34 -20.22 -26.81 -8.02
CA ALA A 34 -21.53 -26.47 -7.50
C ALA A 34 -21.65 -26.98 -6.05
N LEU A 35 -21.63 -26.07 -5.09
CA LEU A 35 -21.99 -26.36 -3.70
C LEU A 35 -23.52 -26.42 -3.60
N ALA A 36 -24.03 -27.64 -3.76
CA ALA A 36 -25.40 -27.99 -3.43
C ALA A 36 -25.57 -28.15 -1.91
N GLY A 37 -26.59 -27.49 -1.37
CA GLY A 37 -27.51 -28.03 -0.37
C GLY A 37 -26.95 -28.41 1.01
N ILE A 38 -27.14 -27.51 1.98
CA ILE A 38 -27.41 -27.92 3.37
C ILE A 38 -28.69 -27.21 3.82
N GLY A 39 -29.80 -27.93 3.71
CA GLY A 39 -31.07 -27.57 4.32
C GLY A 39 -31.02 -27.84 5.82
N GLY A 40 -31.14 -26.78 6.61
CA GLY A 40 -31.21 -26.83 8.07
C GLY A 40 -32.63 -26.70 8.59
N GLY A 41 -33.21 -27.83 8.98
CA GLY A 41 -34.19 -28.03 10.06
C GLY A 41 -35.19 -26.93 10.43
N ARG A 42 -36.45 -27.15 10.05
CA ARG A 42 -37.62 -26.62 10.77
C ARG A 42 -37.68 -27.26 12.15
N ALA A 43 -37.43 -26.48 13.21
CA ALA A 43 -37.72 -26.88 14.58
C ALA A 43 -39.25 -26.88 14.80
N ALA A 44 -39.78 -28.04 15.17
CA ALA A 44 -41.17 -28.23 15.56
C ALA A 44 -41.46 -27.43 16.84
N GLY A 45 -42.55 -26.65 16.80
CA GLY A 45 -43.02 -25.84 17.91
C GLY A 45 -43.54 -26.69 19.06
N ILE A 46 -43.17 -26.30 20.27
CA ILE A 46 -43.79 -26.73 21.52
C ILE A 46 -45.06 -25.89 21.71
N PRO A 47 -46.27 -26.48 21.85
CA PRO A 47 -47.46 -25.72 22.16
C PRO A 47 -47.39 -25.22 23.61
N ALA A 48 -47.08 -23.93 23.78
CA ALA A 48 -47.16 -23.28 25.08
C ALA A 48 -48.62 -23.22 25.54
N SER A 49 -48.93 -23.94 26.62
CA SER A 49 -50.20 -23.94 27.32
C SER A 49 -50.67 -22.51 27.62
N ALA A 50 -51.82 -22.13 27.08
CA ALA A 50 -52.46 -20.85 27.31
C ALA A 50 -52.94 -20.74 28.77
N GLY A 51 -52.14 -20.09 29.61
CA GLY A 51 -52.53 -19.73 30.97
C GLY A 51 -53.61 -18.63 31.01
N PRO A 52 -54.33 -18.48 32.14
CA PRO A 52 -55.50 -17.59 32.30
C PRO A 52 -55.21 -16.08 32.26
N ARG A 53 -54.04 -15.66 31.76
CA ARG A 53 -53.67 -14.23 31.64
C ARG A 53 -54.42 -13.47 30.55
N LYS A 54 -55.16 -14.15 29.67
CA LYS A 54 -55.94 -13.48 28.61
C LYS A 54 -57.19 -12.75 29.13
N ALA A 55 -57.73 -13.14 30.29
CA ALA A 55 -58.91 -12.48 30.85
C ALA A 55 -58.59 -11.08 31.40
N TYR A 56 -57.48 -10.91 32.11
CA TYR A 56 -57.09 -9.60 32.68
C TYR A 56 -56.53 -8.60 31.65
N ALA A 57 -56.04 -9.06 30.49
CA ALA A 57 -55.54 -8.17 29.44
C ALA A 57 -56.69 -7.49 28.67
N ALA A 58 -57.83 -8.17 28.50
CA ALA A 58 -58.98 -7.63 27.78
C ALA A 58 -59.70 -6.53 28.59
N GLU A 59 -59.86 -6.69 29.91
CA GLU A 59 -60.49 -5.67 30.75
C GLU A 59 -59.64 -4.41 30.92
N ARG A 60 -58.30 -4.53 30.94
CA ARG A 60 -57.42 -3.35 31.01
C ARG A 60 -57.36 -2.57 29.69
N ALA A 61 -57.61 -3.22 28.55
CA ALA A 61 -57.73 -2.55 27.25
C ALA A 61 -59.04 -1.76 27.10
N ALA A 62 -60.12 -2.18 27.78
CA ALA A 62 -61.42 -1.49 27.73
C ALA A 62 -61.51 -0.28 28.70
N ALA A 63 -60.79 -0.32 29.83
CA ALA A 63 -60.78 0.77 30.82
C ALA A 63 -59.79 1.91 30.50
N ALA A 64 -58.84 1.70 29.58
CA ALA A 64 -58.02 2.75 29.02
C ALA A 64 -58.81 3.51 27.95
N GLY A 65 -59.84 4.26 28.38
CA GLY A 65 -60.53 5.23 27.54
C GLY A 65 -59.48 6.05 26.81
N GLY A 66 -59.37 5.80 25.51
CA GLY A 66 -58.26 6.26 24.69
C GLY A 66 -58.18 7.77 24.78
N VAL A 67 -57.19 8.28 25.51
CA VAL A 67 -56.68 9.62 25.28
C VAL A 67 -56.20 9.58 23.84
N THR A 68 -57.06 10.01 22.92
CA THR A 68 -56.66 10.33 21.56
C THR A 68 -55.66 11.47 21.75
N MET A 69 -54.37 11.12 21.86
CA MET A 69 -53.31 12.09 21.76
C MET A 69 -53.62 12.84 20.47
N LYS A 70 -53.80 14.16 20.55
CA LYS A 70 -53.87 15.00 19.36
C LYS A 70 -52.79 14.51 18.42
N ASP A 71 -53.14 14.13 17.20
CA ASP A 71 -52.14 13.73 16.22
C ASP A 71 -51.08 14.82 16.20
N TRP A 72 -49.90 14.49 16.71
CA TRP A 72 -48.73 15.35 16.59
C TRP A 72 -48.28 15.21 15.15
N SER A 73 -49.08 15.75 14.22
CA SER A 73 -48.64 15.99 12.86
C SER A 73 -47.40 16.85 12.99
N LYS A 74 -46.24 16.34 12.57
CA LYS A 74 -45.04 17.16 12.42
C LYS A 74 -45.47 18.41 11.68
N ARG A 75 -45.35 19.57 12.32
CA ARG A 75 -45.58 20.83 11.62
C ARG A 75 -44.56 20.85 10.49
N ASP A 76 -45.04 20.88 9.25
CA ASP A 76 -44.17 20.99 8.08
C ASP A 76 -43.20 22.13 8.33
N THR A 77 -41.92 21.78 8.41
CA THR A 77 -40.90 22.78 8.56
C THR A 77 -40.84 23.59 7.26
N LEU A 78 -40.32 24.82 7.33
CA LEU A 78 -40.12 25.61 6.11
C LEU A 78 -39.30 24.83 5.06
N ALA A 79 -38.40 23.94 5.51
CA ALA A 79 -37.63 23.05 4.64
C ALA A 79 -38.52 22.03 3.90
N ASP A 80 -39.52 21.43 4.56
CA ASP A 80 -40.45 20.49 3.92
C ASP A 80 -41.34 21.20 2.89
N LYS A 81 -41.73 22.45 3.15
CA LYS A 81 -42.53 23.26 2.22
C LYS A 81 -41.73 23.81 1.04
N ILE A 82 -40.47 24.17 1.30
CA ILE A 82 -39.59 24.75 0.29
C ILE A 82 -38.90 23.63 -0.51
N GLY A 83 -38.88 22.38 -0.05
CA GLY A 83 -38.19 21.27 -0.72
C GLY A 83 -36.67 21.45 -0.67
N GLY A 84 -35.95 20.34 -0.48
CA GLY A 84 -34.49 20.37 -0.56
C GLY A 84 -34.02 20.69 -1.97
N ALA A 85 -32.75 21.09 -2.11
CA ALA A 85 -32.12 21.19 -3.44
C ALA A 85 -32.20 19.87 -4.23
N ASP A 86 -32.27 18.74 -3.52
CA ASP A 86 -32.48 17.42 -4.09
C ASP A 86 -33.87 17.26 -4.74
N ASP A 87 -34.92 17.91 -4.21
CA ASP A 87 -36.30 17.77 -4.68
C ASP A 87 -36.64 18.74 -5.82
N LYS A 88 -36.13 19.96 -5.74
CA LYS A 88 -36.41 21.02 -6.73
C LYS A 88 -35.50 20.99 -7.95
N GLY A 89 -34.47 20.16 -7.92
CA GLY A 89 -33.40 20.13 -8.92
C GLY A 89 -32.52 21.37 -8.84
N PHE A 90 -31.25 21.22 -9.22
CA PHE A 90 -30.26 22.29 -9.20
C PHE A 90 -30.65 23.50 -10.07
N ALA A 91 -31.51 23.30 -11.06
CA ALA A 91 -32.15 24.32 -11.90
C ALA A 91 -32.87 25.40 -11.11
N ALA A 92 -33.75 24.99 -10.20
CA ALA A 92 -34.63 25.91 -9.49
C ALA A 92 -33.89 26.74 -8.43
N VAL A 93 -32.72 26.26 -7.97
CA VAL A 93 -31.88 26.96 -6.99
C VAL A 93 -30.93 27.95 -7.68
N GLY A 94 -30.93 28.01 -9.02
CA GLY A 94 -30.07 28.91 -9.79
C GLY A 94 -28.58 28.54 -9.76
N ILE A 95 -28.24 27.36 -9.25
CA ILE A 95 -26.86 26.83 -9.15
C ILE A 95 -26.52 25.96 -10.37
N GLU A 96 -27.24 26.13 -11.48
CA GLU A 96 -26.83 25.55 -12.75
C GLU A 96 -25.62 26.30 -13.30
N GLY A 97 -24.52 25.57 -13.38
CA GLY A 97 -23.27 26.01 -13.97
C GLY A 97 -22.25 24.88 -13.86
N ASP A 98 -21.47 24.72 -14.92
CA ASP A 98 -20.24 23.95 -14.84
C ASP A 98 -19.25 24.71 -13.96
N ILE A 99 -18.75 24.03 -12.92
CA ILE A 99 -17.72 24.59 -12.05
C ILE A 99 -16.36 24.15 -12.57
N PRO A 100 -15.42 25.08 -12.81
CA PRO A 100 -14.04 24.72 -13.09
C PRO A 100 -13.41 24.11 -11.83
N VAL A 101 -13.03 22.84 -11.94
CA VAL A 101 -12.31 22.10 -10.90
C VAL A 101 -10.84 22.00 -11.31
N ILE A 102 -9.98 22.49 -10.43
CA ILE A 102 -8.53 22.50 -10.64
C ILE A 102 -7.91 21.48 -9.69
N PHE A 103 -7.30 20.44 -10.24
CA PHE A 103 -6.51 19.48 -9.50
C PHE A 103 -5.06 19.93 -9.46
N GLU A 104 -4.56 20.22 -8.26
CA GLU A 104 -3.16 20.56 -8.02
C GLU A 104 -2.44 19.37 -7.39
N GLN A 105 -1.42 18.89 -8.10
CA GLN A 105 -0.52 17.86 -7.60
C GLN A 105 0.71 18.50 -6.97
N THR A 106 0.83 18.40 -5.65
CA THR A 106 2.09 18.72 -4.98
C THR A 106 2.99 17.51 -5.05
N VAL A 107 4.07 17.61 -5.84
CA VAL A 107 5.13 16.62 -5.73
C VAL A 107 5.88 17.00 -4.47
N ALA A 108 5.80 16.15 -3.45
CA ALA A 108 6.55 16.36 -2.23
C ALA A 108 7.99 16.65 -2.63
N LYS A 109 8.45 17.88 -2.39
CA LYS A 109 9.82 18.28 -2.67
C LYS A 109 10.66 17.20 -2.01
N PRO A 110 11.53 16.49 -2.77
CA PRO A 110 12.28 15.38 -2.19
C PRO A 110 12.99 15.97 -0.99
N ALA A 111 12.57 15.56 0.21
CA ALA A 111 13.01 16.18 1.46
C ALA A 111 14.53 16.21 1.36
N LYS A 112 15.12 17.41 1.17
CA LYS A 112 16.52 17.58 0.73
C LYS A 112 17.32 16.55 1.49
N ALA A 113 17.79 15.51 0.78
CA ALA A 113 18.15 14.21 1.38
C ALA A 113 18.76 14.47 2.73
N LYS A 114 17.97 14.29 3.81
CA LYS A 114 18.44 14.62 5.17
C LYS A 114 19.73 13.84 5.28
N ASP A 115 20.82 14.59 5.48
CA ASP A 115 22.21 14.13 5.43
C ASP A 115 22.24 12.65 5.81
N PRO A 116 22.55 11.74 4.85
CA PRO A 116 22.18 10.34 4.95
C PRO A 116 22.59 9.82 6.33
N LEU A 117 21.69 9.09 7.01
CA LEU A 117 21.76 8.79 8.45
C LEU A 117 23.15 8.37 8.96
N TRP A 118 23.98 7.76 8.10
CA TRP A 118 25.40 7.49 8.38
C TRP A 118 26.23 8.75 8.70
N ARG A 119 26.03 9.90 8.03
CA ARG A 119 26.68 11.19 8.35
C ARG A 119 26.22 11.75 9.70
N ARG A 120 25.00 11.44 10.13
CA ARG A 120 24.50 11.82 11.47
C ARG A 120 25.09 10.98 12.60
N ILE A 121 25.44 9.72 12.32
CA ILE A 121 26.09 8.83 13.30
C ILE A 121 27.52 9.30 13.62
N VAL A 122 28.21 9.95 12.68
CA VAL A 122 29.59 10.45 12.91
C VAL A 122 29.64 11.82 13.60
N ARG A 123 28.51 12.54 13.69
CA ARG A 123 28.40 13.81 14.43
C ARG A 123 27.45 13.67 15.62
N ARG A 124 27.70 12.72 16.52
CA ARG A 124 27.25 12.94 17.89
C ARG A 124 28.01 14.15 18.41
N PRO A 125 27.34 15.23 18.85
CA PRO A 125 28.02 16.23 19.67
C PRO A 125 28.64 15.47 20.82
N SER A 126 29.95 15.64 21.01
CA SER A 126 30.65 15.08 22.16
C SER A 126 29.88 15.51 23.41
N LEU A 127 29.24 14.56 24.08
CA LEU A 127 28.62 14.79 25.38
C LEU A 127 29.65 15.47 26.26
N THR A 128 29.24 16.49 27.00
CA THR A 128 30.15 17.11 27.96
C THR A 128 30.56 16.06 29.01
N PRO A 129 31.73 16.20 29.66
CA PRO A 129 32.14 15.28 30.71
C PRO A 129 31.08 15.13 31.82
N GLU A 130 30.31 16.19 32.06
CA GLU A 130 29.23 16.24 33.05
C GLU A 130 28.00 15.41 32.65
N GLU A 131 27.57 15.49 31.38
CA GLU A 131 26.48 14.64 30.87
C GLU A 131 26.88 13.15 30.84
N THR A 132 28.17 12.87 30.62
CA THR A 132 28.69 11.49 30.61
C THR A 132 28.67 10.86 32.00
N ALA A 133 28.97 11.64 33.06
CA ALA A 133 28.89 11.20 34.45
C ALA A 133 27.44 10.92 34.90
N MET A 134 26.48 11.71 34.42
CA MET A 134 25.06 11.49 34.72
C MET A 134 24.50 10.22 34.05
N TYR A 135 25.03 9.83 32.89
CA TYR A 135 24.56 8.66 32.13
C TYR A 135 25.20 7.33 32.57
N SER A 136 26.36 7.34 33.21
CA SER A 136 27.07 6.13 33.67
C SER A 136 26.50 5.56 34.97
N THR A 137 25.87 6.40 35.80
CA THR A 137 25.33 6.02 37.12
C THR A 137 23.88 5.54 37.08
N GLN A 138 23.19 5.63 35.92
CA GLN A 138 21.80 5.18 35.83
C GLN A 138 21.70 3.68 35.48
N PRO A 139 20.93 2.89 36.26
CA PRO A 139 20.76 1.47 36.00
C PRO A 139 20.00 1.24 34.68
N LYS A 140 20.47 0.24 33.92
CA LYS A 140 20.11 -0.06 32.52
C LYS A 140 18.60 -0.12 32.25
N TRP A 141 17.78 -0.46 33.25
CA TRP A 141 16.33 -0.57 33.14
C TRP A 141 15.58 0.78 33.09
N ARG A 142 16.15 1.88 33.64
CA ARG A 142 15.53 3.21 33.55
C ARG A 142 15.58 3.83 32.16
N ARG A 143 16.46 3.33 31.28
CA ARG A 143 16.64 3.85 29.91
C ARG A 143 15.49 3.45 28.96
N PHE A 144 14.70 2.43 29.31
CA PHE A 144 13.60 1.90 28.50
C PHE A 144 12.22 2.44 28.88
N LEU A 145 12.09 3.15 30.01
CA LEU A 145 10.81 3.56 30.59
C LEU A 145 10.46 5.05 30.42
N ARG A 146 11.18 5.80 29.57
CA ARG A 146 10.67 7.10 29.09
C ARG A 146 9.58 6.87 28.04
N ARG A 147 8.48 6.25 28.45
CA ARG A 147 7.19 6.51 27.82
C ARG A 147 6.87 8.00 28.09
N PRO A 148 6.43 8.77 27.08
CA PRO A 148 5.91 10.10 27.32
C PRO A 148 4.80 10.01 28.38
N ALA A 149 4.78 10.95 29.32
CA ALA A 149 3.84 10.93 30.43
C ALA A 149 2.40 10.89 29.89
N PRO A 150 1.51 10.02 30.42
CA PRO A 150 0.09 10.07 30.10
C PRO A 150 -0.43 11.45 30.52
N GLY A 151 -0.82 12.28 29.56
CA GLY A 151 -1.24 13.67 29.81
C GLY A 151 -0.49 14.73 29.01
N THR A 152 0.53 14.37 28.22
CA THR A 152 0.98 15.29 27.16
C THR A 152 -0.16 15.42 26.16
N ALA A 153 -0.82 16.59 26.14
CA ALA A 153 -1.87 16.90 25.17
C ALA A 153 -1.40 16.49 23.76
N PRO A 154 -2.27 15.92 22.91
CA PRO A 154 -1.90 15.60 21.54
C PRO A 154 -1.28 16.87 20.96
N ALA A 155 -0.03 16.75 20.51
CA ALA A 155 0.68 17.87 19.90
C ALA A 155 -0.30 18.52 18.93
N ALA A 156 -0.54 19.83 19.11
CA ALA A 156 -1.42 20.59 18.24
C ALA A 156 -1.08 20.19 16.80
N PRO A 157 -2.09 19.91 15.95
CA PRO A 157 -1.81 19.55 14.56
C PRO A 157 -0.86 20.61 14.04
N PRO A 158 0.29 20.21 13.44
CA PRO A 158 1.28 21.17 12.98
C PRO A 158 0.52 22.21 12.17
N THR A 159 0.55 23.46 12.62
CA THR A 159 0.03 24.59 11.85
C THR A 159 0.77 24.52 10.54
N GLU A 160 0.06 24.11 9.50
CA GLU A 160 0.61 23.89 8.18
C GLU A 160 1.02 25.26 7.66
N GLU A 161 2.25 25.67 7.99
CA GLU A 161 2.99 26.60 7.18
C GLU A 161 2.83 26.09 5.75
N GLU A 162 2.31 26.94 4.87
CA GLU A 162 2.12 26.65 3.46
C GLU A 162 3.49 26.27 2.89
N GLU A 163 3.83 24.98 2.97
CA GLU A 163 4.99 24.44 2.30
C GLU A 163 4.70 24.62 0.82
N GLY A 164 5.24 25.70 0.27
CA GLY A 164 5.21 26.06 -1.14
C GLY A 164 5.91 24.99 -1.98
N GLY A 165 5.25 23.85 -2.09
CA GLY A 165 5.55 22.78 -3.01
C GLY A 165 5.29 23.30 -4.41
N GLU A 166 6.26 23.13 -5.29
CA GLU A 166 6.11 23.43 -6.70
C GLU A 166 4.97 22.59 -7.29
N VAL A 167 3.94 23.26 -7.79
CA VAL A 167 2.77 22.62 -8.42
C VAL A 167 3.23 22.05 -9.76
N LEU A 168 3.46 20.75 -9.81
CA LEU A 168 4.16 20.12 -10.94
C LEU A 168 3.20 19.75 -12.07
N ASN A 169 1.93 19.49 -11.75
CA ASN A 169 0.87 19.27 -12.72
C ASN A 169 -0.42 19.95 -12.23
N LYS A 170 -0.94 20.86 -13.06
CA LYS A 170 -2.26 21.46 -12.92
C LYS A 170 -3.17 20.80 -13.96
N LEU A 171 -4.22 20.13 -13.52
CA LEU A 171 -5.22 19.51 -14.41
C LEU A 171 -6.56 20.21 -14.16
N GLU A 172 -7.23 20.63 -15.22
CA GLU A 172 -8.46 21.40 -15.14
C GLU A 172 -9.60 20.65 -15.82
N THR A 173 -10.76 20.59 -15.17
CA THR A 173 -11.98 19.99 -15.74
C THR A 173 -13.23 20.70 -15.29
N MET A 174 -14.22 20.73 -16.16
CA MET A 174 -15.57 21.19 -15.83
C MET A 174 -16.37 20.08 -15.15
N ALA A 175 -17.02 20.40 -14.03
CA ALA A 175 -17.85 19.47 -13.29
C ALA A 175 -19.21 20.07 -12.91
N LEU A 176 -20.24 19.22 -12.92
CA LEU A 176 -21.56 19.57 -12.43
C LEU A 176 -21.58 19.59 -10.89
N VAL A 177 -22.34 20.53 -10.32
CA VAL A 177 -22.62 20.58 -8.88
C VAL A 177 -23.25 19.26 -8.43
N GLY A 178 -22.77 18.71 -7.31
CA GLY A 178 -23.26 17.44 -6.78
C GLY A 178 -22.70 16.19 -7.47
N ALA A 179 -21.90 16.33 -8.54
CA ALA A 179 -21.21 15.19 -9.14
C ALA A 179 -20.25 14.53 -8.14
N PRO A 180 -20.08 13.19 -8.17
CA PRO A 180 -19.13 12.51 -7.31
C PRO A 180 -17.69 12.89 -7.70
N LEU A 181 -16.88 13.31 -6.73
CA LEU A 181 -15.50 13.76 -6.98
C LEU A 181 -14.63 12.68 -7.64
N SER A 182 -14.93 11.40 -7.42
CA SER A 182 -14.22 10.30 -8.10
C SER A 182 -14.40 10.27 -9.61
N SER A 183 -15.60 10.63 -10.10
CA SER A 183 -15.87 10.69 -11.54
C SER A 183 -15.16 11.89 -12.15
N VAL A 184 -15.21 13.04 -11.48
CA VAL A 184 -14.56 14.29 -11.91
C VAL A 184 -13.04 14.12 -11.98
N ALA A 185 -12.44 13.51 -10.96
CA ALA A 185 -10.99 13.23 -10.96
C ALA A 185 -10.59 12.29 -12.11
N SER A 186 -11.41 11.27 -12.40
CA SER A 186 -11.16 10.36 -13.52
C SER A 186 -11.28 11.06 -14.87
N GLN A 187 -12.25 11.98 -15.04
CA GLN A 187 -12.40 12.81 -16.23
C GLN A 187 -11.20 13.75 -16.43
N ALA A 188 -10.60 14.24 -15.34
CA ALA A 188 -9.40 15.05 -15.38
C ALA A 188 -8.11 14.27 -15.69
N GLY A 189 -8.18 12.94 -15.78
CA GLY A 189 -7.00 12.09 -15.85
C GLY A 189 -6.20 12.07 -14.54
N GLN A 190 -6.78 12.55 -13.44
CA GLN A 190 -6.17 12.48 -12.12
C GLN A 190 -6.39 11.10 -11.51
N TYR A 191 -5.32 10.31 -11.44
CA TYR A 191 -5.37 9.04 -10.73
C TYR A 191 -5.46 9.25 -9.21
N ILE A 192 -6.48 8.68 -8.59
CA ILE A 192 -6.65 8.61 -7.14
C ILE A 192 -6.84 7.15 -6.75
N LYS A 193 -6.13 6.72 -5.71
CA LYS A 193 -6.21 5.33 -5.26
C LYS A 193 -7.46 5.10 -4.42
N TYR A 194 -8.33 4.22 -4.90
CA TYR A 194 -9.52 3.76 -4.18
C TYR A 194 -9.32 2.34 -3.66
N LYS A 195 -9.70 2.10 -2.39
CA LYS A 195 -9.75 0.75 -1.80
C LYS A 195 -11.18 0.32 -1.46
N CYS A 196 -11.83 1.03 -0.53
CA CYS A 196 -13.15 0.60 -0.02
C CYS A 196 -14.36 1.24 -0.74
N LYS A 197 -14.21 2.43 -1.36
CA LYS A 197 -15.29 3.26 -1.91
C LYS A 197 -16.40 3.71 -0.93
N VAL A 198 -16.42 3.20 0.29
CA VAL A 198 -17.34 3.61 1.38
C VAL A 198 -16.76 4.75 2.22
N GLY A 199 -15.48 5.07 2.05
CA GLY A 199 -14.77 6.13 2.77
C GLY A 199 -13.99 5.65 3.99
N GLU A 200 -14.28 4.49 4.56
CA GLU A 200 -13.67 4.01 5.81
C GLU A 200 -12.12 3.98 5.81
N CYS A 201 -11.52 3.63 4.68
CA CYS A 201 -10.07 3.40 4.58
C CYS A 201 -9.18 4.66 4.52
N GLY A 202 -9.75 5.86 4.30
CA GLY A 202 -9.00 7.11 4.13
C GLY A 202 -7.99 7.14 2.95
N THR A 203 -7.93 6.11 2.11
CA THR A 203 -6.88 6.00 1.06
C THR A 203 -7.06 7.01 -0.07
N CYS A 204 -8.28 7.53 -0.27
CA CYS A 204 -8.63 8.48 -1.33
C CYS A 204 -8.85 9.91 -0.80
N GLU A 205 -8.21 10.25 0.31
CA GLU A 205 -8.27 11.59 0.92
C GLU A 205 -7.53 12.61 0.04
N VAL A 206 -8.25 13.67 -0.31
CA VAL A 206 -7.71 14.88 -0.96
C VAL A 206 -8.03 16.08 -0.10
N ARG A 207 -7.35 17.19 -0.33
CA ARG A 207 -7.55 18.41 0.43
C ARG A 207 -8.29 19.45 -0.40
N ILE A 208 -9.41 19.94 0.14
CA ILE A 208 -10.30 20.93 -0.49
C ILE A 208 -10.47 22.06 0.53
N ASP A 209 -10.10 23.29 0.17
CA ASP A 209 -10.22 24.47 1.04
C ASP A 209 -9.65 24.26 2.45
N GLY A 210 -8.49 23.61 2.52
CA GLY A 210 -7.82 23.32 3.78
C GLY A 210 -8.30 22.03 4.47
N ASN A 211 -9.46 21.47 4.10
CA ASN A 211 -10.06 20.30 4.74
C ASN A 211 -9.73 18.99 4.01
N TRP A 212 -9.46 17.93 4.78
CA TRP A 212 -9.26 16.59 4.23
C TRP A 212 -10.59 15.90 3.97
N VAL A 213 -10.91 15.69 2.70
CA VAL A 213 -12.18 15.13 2.24
C VAL A 213 -11.95 13.82 1.50
N ARG A 214 -12.81 12.84 1.74
CA ARG A 214 -12.76 11.50 1.12
C ARG A 214 -13.46 11.54 -0.24
N THR A 215 -12.71 11.51 -1.33
CA THR A 215 -13.24 11.66 -2.70
C THR A 215 -14.25 10.59 -3.14
N CYS A 216 -14.23 9.40 -2.53
CA CYS A 216 -15.16 8.33 -2.92
C CYS A 216 -16.61 8.54 -2.45
N VAL A 217 -16.83 9.36 -1.42
CA VAL A 217 -18.17 9.64 -0.88
C VAL A 217 -18.56 11.11 -1.11
N ALA A 218 -17.57 11.99 -1.16
CA ALA A 218 -17.80 13.41 -1.30
C ALA A 218 -18.27 13.80 -2.71
N LYS A 219 -19.24 14.72 -2.73
CA LYS A 219 -19.76 15.36 -3.93
C LYS A 219 -19.16 16.75 -4.07
N VAL A 220 -19.14 17.28 -5.29
CA VAL A 220 -18.76 18.67 -5.56
C VAL A 220 -19.74 19.60 -4.84
N PRO A 221 -19.26 20.48 -3.92
CA PRO A 221 -20.14 21.41 -3.22
C PRO A 221 -20.72 22.45 -4.19
N PRO A 222 -21.91 22.99 -3.91
CA PRO A 222 -22.42 24.14 -4.64
C PRO A 222 -21.52 25.35 -4.37
N MET A 223 -20.99 25.95 -5.43
CA MET A 223 -20.17 27.16 -5.39
C MET A 223 -20.84 28.26 -6.22
N ASP A 224 -20.49 29.51 -5.97
CA ASP A 224 -20.98 30.63 -6.78
C ASP A 224 -20.49 30.53 -8.23
N LYS A 225 -21.26 31.08 -9.17
CA LYS A 225 -20.93 31.05 -10.60
C LYS A 225 -19.60 31.76 -10.85
N GLY A 226 -18.60 31.00 -11.29
CA GLY A 226 -17.24 31.49 -11.57
C GLY A 226 -16.23 31.27 -10.45
N ALA A 227 -16.63 30.69 -9.31
CA ALA A 227 -15.67 30.26 -8.30
C ALA A 227 -14.98 28.95 -8.75
N GLU A 228 -13.67 28.86 -8.52
CA GLU A 228 -12.86 27.68 -8.86
C GLU A 228 -12.72 26.76 -7.64
N LEU A 229 -12.95 25.46 -7.84
CA LEU A 229 -12.72 24.46 -6.78
C LEU A 229 -11.28 23.93 -6.87
N LYS A 230 -10.44 24.33 -5.91
CA LYS A 230 -9.05 23.86 -5.83
C LYS A 230 -8.96 22.56 -5.03
N VAL A 231 -8.56 21.49 -5.70
CA VAL A 231 -8.40 20.16 -5.11
C VAL A 231 -6.93 19.79 -5.07
N PHE A 232 -6.37 19.73 -3.87
CA PHE A 232 -4.98 19.33 -3.64
C PHE A 232 -4.89 17.82 -3.45
N VAL A 233 -4.14 17.16 -4.32
CA VAL A 233 -3.89 15.71 -4.25
C VAL A 233 -2.57 15.45 -3.53
N ARG A 234 -2.55 14.50 -2.57
CA ARG A 234 -1.31 14.10 -1.88
C ARG A 234 -0.28 13.63 -2.90
N GLY A 235 0.95 14.13 -2.81
CA GLY A 235 2.07 13.70 -3.67
C GLY A 235 2.33 12.19 -3.69
N SER A 236 1.99 11.48 -2.60
CA SER A 236 2.08 10.01 -2.54
C SER A 236 1.15 9.27 -3.52
N MET A 237 0.12 9.95 -4.03
CA MET A 237 -0.87 9.39 -4.96
C MET A 237 -0.62 9.79 -6.41
N VAL A 238 0.31 10.71 -6.65
CA VAL A 238 0.71 11.06 -8.01
C VAL A 238 1.33 9.81 -8.60
N GLU A 239 0.80 9.35 -9.74
CA GLU A 239 1.48 8.35 -10.55
C GLU A 239 2.84 8.94 -10.90
N THR A 240 3.85 8.54 -10.15
CA THR A 240 5.21 8.84 -10.56
C THR A 240 5.34 8.22 -11.95
N LYS A 241 5.59 9.05 -12.97
CA LYS A 241 6.00 8.57 -14.31
C LYS A 241 7.27 7.69 -14.25
N LYS A 242 7.85 7.55 -13.06
CA LYS A 242 8.82 6.54 -12.63
C LYS A 242 8.17 5.27 -12.06
N SER A 243 6.96 4.90 -12.47
CA SER A 243 6.67 3.48 -12.55
C SER A 243 7.78 2.95 -13.45
N THR A 244 8.69 2.21 -12.82
CA THR A 244 9.73 1.48 -13.51
C THR A 244 8.97 0.69 -14.55
N ALA A 245 8.97 1.16 -15.80
CA ALA A 245 8.50 0.32 -16.88
C ALA A 245 9.30 -0.96 -16.68
N PHE A 246 8.63 -2.03 -16.29
CA PHE A 246 9.25 -3.32 -16.01
C PHE A 246 9.97 -3.85 -17.26
N PHE A 247 9.83 -3.14 -18.39
CA PHE A 247 10.49 -3.31 -19.68
C PHE A 247 11.41 -2.16 -20.10
N SER A 248 11.90 -1.32 -19.19
CA SER A 248 12.99 -0.39 -19.53
C SER A 248 14.29 -1.18 -19.68
N LEU A 249 15.10 -0.91 -20.71
CA LEU A 249 16.41 -1.56 -20.91
C LEU A 249 17.29 -1.54 -19.64
N SER A 250 17.18 -0.48 -18.84
CA SER A 250 17.88 -0.37 -17.56
C SER A 250 17.47 -1.46 -16.55
N SER A 251 16.19 -1.86 -16.51
CA SER A 251 15.68 -2.93 -15.65
C SER A 251 16.12 -4.32 -16.14
N PHE A 252 16.23 -4.51 -17.46
CA PHE A 252 16.80 -5.74 -18.03
C PHE A 252 18.30 -5.87 -17.73
N ILE A 253 19.06 -4.78 -17.83
CA ILE A 253 20.49 -4.79 -17.55
C ILE A 253 20.76 -5.02 -16.06
N SER A 254 19.96 -4.43 -15.15
CA SER A 254 20.12 -4.65 -13.72
C SER A 254 19.70 -6.06 -13.29
N GLY A 255 18.61 -6.60 -13.85
CA GLY A 255 18.19 -7.99 -13.65
C GLY A 255 19.23 -8.99 -14.15
N PHE A 256 19.78 -8.77 -15.35
CA PHE A 256 20.83 -9.61 -15.92
C PHE A 256 22.12 -9.53 -15.09
N LYS A 257 22.52 -8.33 -14.62
CA LYS A 257 23.70 -8.18 -13.75
C LYS A 257 23.55 -8.95 -12.44
N ASN A 258 22.39 -8.90 -11.79
CA ASN A 258 22.17 -9.64 -10.54
C ASN A 258 22.13 -11.16 -10.75
N ASN A 259 21.50 -11.64 -11.82
CA ASN A 259 21.48 -13.07 -12.13
C ASN A 259 22.89 -13.57 -12.56
N ALA A 260 23.60 -12.81 -13.39
CA ALA A 260 24.96 -13.13 -13.82
C ALA A 260 25.96 -13.13 -12.65
N LEU A 261 25.85 -12.19 -11.69
CA LEU A 261 26.67 -12.21 -10.48
C LEU A 261 26.43 -13.46 -9.64
N GLY A 262 25.17 -13.92 -9.56
CA GLY A 262 24.82 -15.19 -8.93
C GLY A 262 25.51 -16.38 -9.60
N MET A 263 25.44 -16.47 -10.94
CA MET A 263 26.11 -17.53 -11.69
C MET A 263 27.64 -17.49 -11.56
N VAL A 264 28.26 -16.32 -11.56
CA VAL A 264 29.71 -16.19 -11.35
C VAL A 264 30.09 -16.62 -9.93
N GLY A 265 29.24 -16.34 -8.93
CA GLY A 265 29.37 -16.84 -7.56
C GLY A 265 29.40 -18.37 -7.53
N PHE A 266 28.42 -19.03 -8.16
CA PHE A 266 28.35 -20.50 -8.21
C PHE A 266 29.53 -21.14 -8.94
N VAL A 267 30.02 -20.55 -10.04
CA VAL A 267 31.22 -21.06 -10.73
C VAL A 267 32.45 -20.94 -9.85
N LYS A 268 32.62 -19.81 -9.15
CA LYS A 268 33.76 -19.58 -8.26
C LYS A 268 33.74 -20.53 -7.05
N GLU A 269 32.56 -20.80 -6.48
CA GLU A 269 32.39 -21.80 -5.42
C GLU A 269 32.62 -23.23 -5.93
N GLY A 270 32.14 -23.56 -7.14
CA GLY A 270 32.38 -24.85 -7.77
C GLY A 270 33.88 -25.14 -7.97
N ILE A 271 34.67 -24.14 -8.38
CA ILE A 271 36.14 -24.27 -8.50
C ILE A 271 36.79 -24.51 -7.14
N LYS A 272 36.34 -23.83 -6.08
CA LYS A 272 36.85 -24.08 -4.72
C LYS A 272 36.48 -25.48 -4.20
N GLY A 273 35.27 -25.94 -4.51
CA GLY A 273 34.82 -27.29 -4.16
C GLY A 273 35.69 -28.39 -4.76
N LYS A 274 36.09 -28.26 -6.03
CA LYS A 274 37.00 -29.21 -6.69
C LYS A 274 38.37 -29.29 -6.01
N LYS A 275 38.96 -28.15 -5.67
CA LYS A 275 40.26 -28.12 -4.95
C LYS A 275 40.18 -28.82 -3.59
N ASN A 276 39.14 -28.52 -2.81
CA ASN A 276 38.93 -29.17 -1.52
C ASN A 276 38.73 -30.69 -1.65
N PHE A 277 38.10 -31.15 -2.73
CA PHE A 277 37.92 -32.57 -3.01
C PHE A 277 39.25 -33.25 -3.41
N GLU A 278 40.00 -32.64 -4.32
CA GLU A 278 41.33 -33.12 -4.72
C GLU A 278 42.29 -33.21 -3.52
N ASP A 279 42.28 -32.19 -2.64
CA ASP A 279 43.08 -32.19 -1.41
C ASP A 279 42.69 -33.34 -0.46
N ARG A 280 41.41 -33.68 -0.37
CA ARG A 280 40.94 -34.82 0.44
C ARG A 280 41.39 -36.15 -0.17
N ILE A 281 41.24 -36.32 -1.47
CA ILE A 281 41.69 -37.54 -2.18
C ILE A 281 43.21 -37.73 -2.02
N ASN A 282 44.00 -36.65 -2.10
CA ASN A 282 45.45 -36.73 -1.92
C ASN A 282 45.82 -37.13 -0.49
N LYS A 283 45.16 -36.57 0.54
CA LYS A 283 45.35 -36.96 1.94
C LYS A 283 44.95 -38.42 2.21
N GLU A 284 43.87 -38.90 1.60
CA GLU A 284 43.45 -40.30 1.72
C GLU A 284 44.49 -41.24 1.12
N LYS A 285 45.07 -40.89 -0.04
CA LYS A 285 46.16 -41.66 -0.66
C LYS A 285 47.43 -41.69 0.20
N GLU A 286 47.83 -40.55 0.76
CA GLU A 286 48.98 -40.47 1.67
C GLU A 286 48.78 -41.32 2.93
N LEU A 287 47.59 -41.28 3.53
CA LEU A 287 47.25 -42.11 4.68
C LEU A 287 47.29 -43.61 4.33
N MET A 288 46.76 -44.02 3.18
CA MET A 288 46.85 -45.41 2.73
C MET A 288 48.30 -45.87 2.56
N ALA A 289 49.18 -45.03 1.99
CA ALA A 289 50.60 -45.32 1.86
C ALA A 289 51.29 -45.47 3.23
N GLN A 290 51.00 -44.59 4.19
CA GLN A 290 51.53 -44.67 5.55
C GLN A 290 51.05 -45.92 6.29
N VAL A 291 49.78 -46.31 6.13
CA VAL A 291 49.23 -47.53 6.74
C VAL A 291 49.87 -48.77 6.14
N ALA A 292 50.07 -48.82 4.82
CA ALA A 292 50.77 -49.92 4.16
C ALA A 292 52.22 -50.05 4.65
N ALA A 293 52.95 -48.94 4.76
CA ALA A 293 54.31 -48.91 5.29
C ALA A 293 54.37 -49.38 6.75
N ARG A 294 53.45 -48.92 7.61
CA ARG A 294 53.37 -49.37 9.01
C ARG A 294 53.03 -50.85 9.12
N LYS A 295 52.15 -51.36 8.27
CA LYS A 295 51.80 -52.79 8.23
C LYS A 295 52.98 -53.65 7.80
N ALA A 296 53.73 -53.22 6.77
CA ALA A 296 54.95 -53.90 6.34
C ALA A 296 56.03 -53.89 7.44
N ALA A 297 56.20 -52.76 8.14
CA ALA A 297 57.14 -52.66 9.26
C ALA A 297 56.78 -53.58 10.43
N LYS A 298 55.49 -53.70 10.78
CA LYS A 298 55.01 -54.63 11.81
C LYS A 298 55.25 -56.10 11.42
N ALA A 299 54.92 -56.48 10.18
CA ALA A 299 55.15 -57.84 9.69
C ALA A 299 56.65 -58.22 9.73
N ALA A 300 57.55 -57.27 9.44
CA ALA A 300 59.00 -57.49 9.53
C ALA A 300 59.53 -57.61 10.97
N GLN A 301 58.82 -57.07 11.97
CA GLN A 301 59.14 -57.23 13.39
C GLN A 301 58.65 -58.57 13.92
N GLU A 302 57.45 -59.00 13.54
CA GLU A 302 56.87 -60.30 13.95
C GLU A 302 57.65 -61.50 13.42
N GLY A 303 58.34 -61.38 12.26
CA GLY A 303 59.22 -62.43 11.74
C GLY A 303 60.59 -62.56 12.43
N LYS A 304 60.92 -61.67 13.38
CA LYS A 304 62.20 -61.68 14.12
C LYS A 304 62.08 -62.17 15.56
N SER A 305 60.87 -62.49 16.02
CA SER A 305 60.57 -63.11 17.31
C SER A 305 60.35 -64.61 17.15
#